data_AF-A0AAD5JWW0-F1
#
_entry.id   AF-A0AAD5JWW0-F1
#
_cell.length_a   1.000
_cell.length_b   1.000
_cell.length_c   1.000
_cell.angle_alpha   90.00
_cell.angle_beta   90.00
_cell.angle_gamma   90.00
#
_symmetry.space_group_name_H-M   'P 1'
#
loop_
_entity.id
_entity.type
_entity.pdbx_description
1 polymer ?
#
loop_
_entity_poly.entity_id
_entity_poly.type
_entity_poly.pdbx_seq_one_letter_code
_entity_poly.pdbx_strand_id
1 'polypeptide(L)'
;MYITYNSTRFNDTEYHDNKNPCILLNAIVQHIKSRVVEDSILTGSEAQEFMGECDHLLSLSPKVALSVADYKSTALQKAADLSQENLTKETNVLIKRVSELVATTKELANELLKEEEKQEKKSSVEKTVQWNTKDRPLLVKKTREYAQTESDVILPRINDLSFYYQLDEAFNQHSVKLVREFMSEECYWFWVANFGYATMESSWDQFINGYELLYGTLDPHVMKSMEQLLCQDNKVSVARLIIATRKHSNQFPFTKNIGSSSLSTTSVAPETKDQMSEEKRMQLTEMAMELVEKFSDVKMGNHLVSIYSWYRGYDKKDKKAMRERANEWAELIKERRKILGENKKELLQVKHEEAERIDQARRAVYFFYEQFVTIWRVGEVTREILKSVDFPGKGRMRDFLNYVAPLDQANFYVIIGGSKGKDDEKKDYRPKLYDFMEMYLTILEQQSKEHKEHTTSQ
;
A
#
# COMPACT_ATOMS: atom_id res chain seq x y z
N MET A 1 64.37 -26.15 17.67
CA MET A 1 63.70 -26.90 18.75
C MET A 1 62.21 -26.80 18.48
N TYR A 2 61.60 -27.94 18.15
CA TYR A 2 60.16 -28.12 17.96
C TYR A 2 59.41 -27.95 19.29
N ILE A 3 58.14 -27.51 19.24
CA ILE A 3 56.94 -28.30 19.60
C ILE A 3 55.69 -27.53 19.16
N THR A 4 54.93 -28.17 18.28
CA THR A 4 53.53 -27.96 17.88
C THR A 4 52.55 -28.48 18.95
N TYR A 5 51.33 -27.92 19.07
CA TYR A 5 50.13 -28.75 19.29
C TYR A 5 48.83 -28.06 18.83
N ASN A 6 48.00 -28.85 18.13
CA ASN A 6 46.69 -28.57 17.54
C ASN A 6 45.56 -28.50 18.57
N SER A 7 44.46 -27.81 18.22
CA SER A 7 43.10 -28.20 18.61
C SER A 7 42.04 -27.61 17.67
N THR A 8 41.56 -28.47 16.78
CA THR A 8 40.21 -28.66 16.21
C THR A 8 39.19 -27.52 16.04
N ARG A 9 38.66 -27.48 14.80
CA ARG A 9 37.39 -26.89 14.34
C ARG A 9 36.18 -27.29 15.19
N PHE A 10 35.30 -26.31 15.43
CA PHE A 10 33.85 -26.46 15.26
C PHE A 10 33.33 -25.21 14.54
N ASN A 11 32.68 -25.44 13.39
CA ASN A 11 31.83 -24.45 12.75
C ASN A 11 30.53 -24.37 13.56
N ASP A 12 30.05 -23.15 13.82
CA ASP A 12 28.62 -22.85 13.74
C ASP A 12 28.41 -21.37 13.41
N THR A 13 27.44 -21.17 12.54
CA THR A 13 27.04 -19.96 11.82
C THR A 13 26.10 -19.05 12.61
N GLU A 14 26.15 -17.76 12.25
CA GLU A 14 25.09 -16.74 12.31
C GLU A 14 24.44 -16.38 13.67
N TYR A 15 24.65 -15.13 14.10
CA TYR A 15 23.60 -14.11 14.36
C TYR A 15 24.29 -12.84 14.88
N HIS A 16 24.28 -11.74 14.12
CA HIS A 16 24.39 -10.40 14.71
C HIS A 16 23.63 -9.36 13.88
N ASP A 17 22.47 -9.02 14.43
CA ASP A 17 21.65 -7.83 14.19
C ASP A 17 22.41 -6.56 14.63
N ASN A 18 22.21 -5.48 13.87
CA ASN A 18 22.24 -4.10 14.37
C ASN A 18 20.87 -3.46 14.09
N LYS A 19 19.86 -3.91 14.84
CA LYS A 19 18.66 -3.12 15.15
C LYS A 19 18.90 -2.56 16.54
N ASN A 20 19.01 -1.24 16.68
CA ASN A 20 18.88 -0.61 17.99
C ASN A 20 17.51 0.09 18.08
N PRO A 21 16.44 -0.66 18.39
CA PRO A 21 15.07 -0.15 18.48
C PRO A 21 14.85 0.90 19.57
N CYS A 22 15.84 1.12 20.47
CA CYS A 22 15.78 2.17 21.48
C CYS A 22 15.81 3.60 20.89
N ILE A 23 16.38 3.81 19.70
CA ILE A 23 16.50 5.15 19.08
C ILE A 23 15.17 5.60 18.44
N LEU A 24 14.45 4.66 17.81
CA LEU A 24 13.15 4.93 17.18
C LEU A 24 12.04 5.14 18.22
N LEU A 25 12.09 4.37 19.31
CA LEU A 25 11.13 4.46 20.41
C LEU A 25 11.26 5.80 21.18
N ASN A 26 12.49 6.31 21.32
CA ASN A 26 12.75 7.60 21.97
C ASN A 26 12.22 8.79 21.15
N ALA A 27 12.23 8.71 19.81
CA ALA A 27 11.68 9.75 18.95
C ALA A 27 10.14 9.84 19.01
N ILE A 28 9.46 8.69 19.11
CA ILE A 28 7.99 8.61 19.17
C ILE A 28 7.45 9.10 20.52
N VAL A 29 8.14 8.78 21.62
CA VAL A 29 7.77 9.24 22.97
C VAL A 29 7.98 10.75 23.12
N GLN A 30 9.03 11.32 22.53
CA GLN A 30 9.26 12.77 22.52
C GLN A 30 8.21 13.52 21.69
N HIS A 31 7.74 12.93 20.58
CA HIS A 31 6.67 13.51 19.75
C HIS A 31 5.32 13.56 20.51
N ILE A 32 4.96 12.49 21.22
CA ILE A 32 3.72 12.42 22.02
C ILE A 32 3.81 13.33 23.26
N LYS A 33 4.98 13.43 23.92
CA LYS A 33 5.24 14.38 25.01
C LYS A 33 5.04 15.84 24.58
N SER A 34 5.40 16.19 23.34
CA SER A 34 5.24 17.56 22.84
C SER A 34 3.77 17.95 22.61
N ARG A 35 2.92 17.03 22.10
CA ARG A 35 1.52 17.34 21.77
C ARG A 35 0.54 17.29 22.94
N VAL A 36 0.79 16.44 23.95
CA VAL A 36 -0.07 16.38 25.16
C VAL A 36 0.08 17.63 26.04
N VAL A 37 1.25 18.30 25.96
CA VAL A 37 1.52 19.56 26.67
C VAL A 37 0.99 20.79 25.92
N GLU A 38 0.94 20.76 24.59
CA GLU A 38 0.49 21.89 23.76
C GLU A 38 -1.04 22.00 23.63
N ASP A 39 -1.78 20.89 23.59
CA ASP A 39 -3.22 20.92 23.29
C ASP A 39 -4.16 20.96 24.53
N SER A 40 -3.64 21.01 25.75
CA SER A 40 -4.43 21.17 27.00
C SER A 40 -5.61 20.17 27.18
N ILE A 41 -5.48 18.94 26.67
CA ILE A 41 -6.57 17.94 26.64
C ILE A 41 -6.72 17.18 27.97
N LEU A 42 -5.69 17.21 28.84
CA LEU A 42 -5.67 16.52 30.13
C LEU A 42 -5.32 17.50 31.26
N THR A 43 -6.02 17.40 32.39
CA THR A 43 -5.67 18.18 33.59
C THR A 43 -4.30 17.74 34.13
N GLY A 44 -3.62 18.61 34.88
CA GLY A 44 -2.23 18.40 35.29
C GLY A 44 -1.94 17.05 35.99
N SER A 45 -2.93 16.47 36.70
CA SER A 45 -2.81 15.13 37.28
C SER A 45 -3.00 13.99 36.27
N GLU A 46 -3.91 14.14 35.30
CA GLU A 46 -4.15 13.16 34.23
C GLU A 46 -2.97 13.09 33.25
N ALA A 47 -2.34 14.23 32.97
CA ALA A 47 -1.11 14.28 32.19
C ALA A 47 0.05 13.60 32.95
N GLN A 48 0.16 13.77 34.26
CA GLN A 48 1.17 13.09 35.08
C GLN A 48 0.95 11.57 35.15
N GLU A 49 -0.31 11.14 35.25
CA GLU A 49 -0.69 9.72 35.24
C GLU A 49 -0.40 9.09 33.86
N PHE A 50 -0.79 9.75 32.78
CA PHE A 50 -0.48 9.36 31.40
C PHE A 50 1.03 9.25 31.14
N MET A 51 1.81 10.22 31.64
CA MET A 51 3.27 10.23 31.51
C MET A 51 3.91 9.09 32.31
N GLY A 52 3.37 8.79 33.50
CA GLY A 52 3.77 7.64 34.29
C GLY A 52 3.44 6.30 33.62
N GLU A 53 2.29 6.18 32.97
CA GLU A 53 1.89 4.98 32.21
C GLU A 53 2.74 4.77 30.95
N CYS A 54 3.10 5.84 30.24
CA CYS A 54 4.01 5.76 29.09
C CYS A 54 5.41 5.32 29.51
N ASP A 55 5.97 5.93 30.56
CA ASP A 55 7.31 5.56 31.05
C ASP A 55 7.30 4.11 31.63
N HIS A 56 6.17 3.65 32.19
CA HIS A 56 6.00 2.26 32.61
C HIS A 56 5.87 1.28 31.43
N LEU A 57 5.12 1.61 30.37
CA LEU A 57 4.97 0.78 29.17
C LEU A 57 6.28 0.60 28.39
N LEU A 58 7.14 1.63 28.36
CA LEU A 58 8.47 1.57 27.76
C LEU A 58 9.45 0.72 28.58
N SER A 59 9.16 0.50 29.86
CA SER A 59 9.95 -0.33 30.75
C SER A 59 9.63 -1.84 30.66
N LEU A 60 8.53 -2.21 29.98
CA LEU A 60 8.10 -3.60 29.81
C LEU A 60 8.64 -4.19 28.49
N SER A 61 8.98 -5.48 28.49
CA SER A 61 9.74 -6.21 27.45
C SER A 61 9.54 -5.71 26.00
N PRO A 62 10.62 -5.27 25.30
CA PRO A 62 10.55 -4.62 23.99
C PRO A 62 9.83 -5.40 22.89
N LYS A 63 9.74 -6.73 23.00
CA LYS A 63 9.16 -7.59 21.96
C LYS A 63 7.63 -7.65 22.00
N VAL A 64 7.00 -7.32 23.13
CA VAL A 64 5.53 -7.33 23.29
C VAL A 64 4.94 -5.95 22.96
N ALA A 65 5.63 -4.87 23.35
CA ALA A 65 5.23 -3.49 23.05
C ALA A 65 5.18 -3.19 21.53
N LEU A 66 6.06 -3.79 20.75
CA LEU A 66 6.16 -3.57 19.30
C LEU A 66 4.99 -4.15 18.49
N SER A 67 4.36 -5.24 18.95
CA SER A 67 3.23 -5.86 18.21
C SER A 67 1.90 -5.13 18.42
N VAL A 68 1.76 -4.39 19.52
CA VAL A 68 0.50 -3.73 19.92
C VAL A 68 0.47 -2.26 19.48
N ALA A 69 1.63 -1.59 19.40
CA ALA A 69 1.73 -0.18 19.02
C ALA A 69 1.47 0.09 17.53
N ASP A 70 2.02 -0.74 16.63
CA ASP A 70 1.86 -0.57 15.16
C ASP A 70 0.40 -0.75 14.69
N TYR A 71 -0.34 -1.67 15.33
CA TYR A 71 -1.73 -1.96 14.99
C TYR A 71 -2.72 -0.93 15.57
N LYS A 72 -2.40 -0.34 16.73
CA LYS A 72 -3.24 0.65 17.43
C LYS A 72 -3.31 1.99 16.66
N SER A 73 -2.19 2.46 16.13
CA SER A 73 -2.09 3.79 15.50
C SER A 73 -2.86 3.88 14.19
N THR A 74 -2.73 2.88 13.32
CA THR A 74 -3.26 2.92 11.95
C THR A 74 -4.78 2.71 11.91
N ALA A 75 -5.32 1.88 12.82
CA ALA A 75 -6.74 1.52 12.83
C ALA A 75 -7.61 2.55 13.55
N LEU A 76 -7.10 3.20 14.60
CA LEU A 76 -7.83 4.27 15.33
C LEU A 76 -7.85 5.58 14.54
N GLN A 77 -6.77 5.94 13.83
CA GLN A 77 -6.71 7.14 13.01
C GLN A 77 -7.73 7.10 11.86
N LYS A 78 -7.78 5.99 11.12
CA LYS A 78 -8.73 5.79 10.01
C LYS A 78 -10.19 5.72 10.44
N ALA A 79 -10.44 5.36 11.68
CA ALA A 79 -11.79 5.23 12.21
C ALA A 79 -12.31 6.58 12.75
N ALA A 80 -11.42 7.47 13.21
CA ALA A 80 -11.75 8.80 13.71
C ALA A 80 -12.15 9.81 12.61
N ASP A 81 -11.66 9.64 11.37
CA ASP A 81 -11.86 10.57 10.25
C ASP A 81 -13.23 10.44 9.51
N LEU A 82 -14.19 9.69 10.06
CA LEU A 82 -15.35 9.18 9.32
C LEU A 82 -16.69 9.66 9.92
N SER A 83 -17.37 10.65 9.31
CA SER A 83 -18.72 11.08 9.74
C SER A 83 -19.68 11.57 8.63
N GLN A 84 -20.76 10.82 8.42
CA GLN A 84 -22.12 11.31 8.13
C GLN A 84 -23.12 10.25 8.64
N GLU A 85 -24.21 10.65 9.30
CA GLU A 85 -24.96 9.95 10.37
C GLU A 85 -25.17 8.40 10.26
N ASN A 86 -25.37 7.84 9.06
CA ASN A 86 -25.46 6.38 8.84
C ASN A 86 -24.10 5.70 8.62
N LEU A 87 -23.18 6.34 7.89
CA LEU A 87 -21.76 5.97 7.92
C LEU A 87 -21.18 6.19 9.31
N THR A 88 -21.63 7.18 10.06
CA THR A 88 -21.22 7.37 11.46
C THR A 88 -21.65 6.19 12.32
N LYS A 89 -22.82 5.57 12.10
CA LYS A 89 -23.21 4.34 12.82
C LYS A 89 -22.32 3.14 12.46
N GLU A 90 -22.11 2.85 11.18
CA GLU A 90 -21.23 1.73 10.78
C GLU A 90 -19.78 1.97 11.16
N THR A 91 -19.30 3.21 11.01
CA THR A 91 -18.01 3.69 11.49
C THR A 91 -17.92 3.54 13.00
N ASN A 92 -18.92 3.95 13.78
CA ASN A 92 -18.93 3.78 15.23
C ASN A 92 -18.90 2.31 15.64
N VAL A 93 -19.59 1.42 14.89
CA VAL A 93 -19.49 -0.03 15.10
C VAL A 93 -18.08 -0.54 14.79
N LEU A 94 -17.42 -0.01 13.75
CA LEU A 94 -16.04 -0.31 13.39
C LEU A 94 -15.04 0.23 14.41
N ILE A 95 -15.14 1.50 14.82
CA ILE A 95 -14.36 2.13 15.90
C ILE A 95 -14.47 1.28 17.16
N LYS A 96 -15.70 0.89 17.54
CA LYS A 96 -15.94 0.07 18.72
C LYS A 96 -15.26 -1.29 18.61
N ARG A 97 -15.40 -1.99 17.48
CA ARG A 97 -14.73 -3.28 17.25
C ARG A 97 -13.21 -3.18 17.23
N VAL A 98 -12.66 -2.14 16.60
CA VAL A 98 -11.22 -1.86 16.62
C VAL A 98 -10.76 -1.60 18.04
N SER A 99 -11.53 -0.83 18.82
CA SER A 99 -11.23 -0.55 20.23
C SER A 99 -11.29 -1.81 21.11
N GLU A 100 -12.28 -2.69 20.89
CA GLU A 100 -12.39 -3.99 21.55
C GLU A 100 -11.20 -4.89 21.21
N LEU A 101 -10.83 -5.00 19.93
CA LEU A 101 -9.64 -5.74 19.48
C LEU A 101 -8.37 -5.23 20.17
N VAL A 102 -8.20 -3.92 20.23
CA VAL A 102 -7.05 -3.28 20.92
C VAL A 102 -7.07 -3.60 22.41
N ALA A 103 -8.22 -3.50 23.07
CA ALA A 103 -8.37 -3.80 24.49
C ALA A 103 -8.03 -5.27 24.80
N THR A 104 -8.62 -6.21 24.06
CA THR A 104 -8.36 -7.64 24.23
C THR A 104 -6.90 -8.01 23.93
N THR A 105 -6.29 -7.38 22.92
CA THR A 105 -4.86 -7.59 22.62
C THR A 105 -3.97 -7.05 23.75
N LYS A 106 -4.33 -5.90 24.34
CA LYS A 106 -3.62 -5.33 25.51
C LYS A 106 -3.78 -6.22 26.74
N GLU A 107 -4.96 -6.78 26.99
CA GLU A 107 -5.19 -7.74 28.07
C GLU A 107 -4.34 -8.99 27.92
N LEU A 108 -4.33 -9.61 26.73
CA LEU A 108 -3.50 -10.79 26.43
C LEU A 108 -2.00 -10.50 26.56
N ALA A 109 -1.55 -9.32 26.13
CA ALA A 109 -0.16 -8.87 26.30
C ALA A 109 0.20 -8.69 27.78
N ASN A 110 -0.70 -8.15 28.60
CA ASN A 110 -0.50 -7.99 30.03
C ASN A 110 -0.52 -9.33 30.78
N GLU A 111 -1.35 -10.29 30.35
CA GLU A 111 -1.34 -11.66 30.88
C GLU A 111 0.01 -12.35 30.61
N LEU A 112 0.56 -12.17 29.40
CA LEU A 112 1.91 -12.64 29.06
C LEU A 112 2.95 -12.09 30.02
N LEU A 113 2.96 -10.78 30.23
CA LEU A 113 3.94 -10.12 31.08
C LEU A 113 3.82 -10.57 32.54
N LYS A 114 2.60 -10.67 33.07
CA LYS A 114 2.36 -11.16 34.44
C LYS A 114 2.81 -12.60 34.63
N GLU A 115 2.62 -13.47 33.64
CA GLU A 115 3.13 -14.83 33.72
C GLU A 115 4.65 -14.90 33.53
N GLU A 116 5.26 -14.09 32.66
CA GLU A 116 6.72 -13.97 32.56
C GLU A 116 7.34 -13.58 33.92
N GLU A 117 6.82 -12.54 34.58
CA GLU A 117 7.29 -12.10 35.91
C GLU A 117 7.10 -13.16 37.01
N LYS A 118 6.00 -13.92 36.96
CA LYS A 118 5.76 -15.02 37.92
C LYS A 118 6.73 -16.18 37.71
N GLN A 119 7.16 -16.43 36.48
CA GLN A 119 8.10 -17.50 36.17
C GLN A 119 9.55 -17.09 36.50
N GLU A 120 9.94 -15.83 36.27
CA GLU A 120 11.25 -15.32 36.70
C GLU A 120 11.46 -15.42 38.21
N LYS A 121 10.40 -15.28 39.00
CA LYS A 121 10.44 -15.43 40.46
C LYS A 121 10.47 -16.90 40.93
N LYS A 122 10.25 -17.88 40.06
CA LYS A 122 10.26 -19.31 40.42
C LYS A 122 11.60 -19.94 40.05
N SER A 123 12.37 -20.36 41.04
CA SER A 123 13.71 -20.99 40.88
C SER A 123 13.72 -22.39 40.27
N SER A 124 12.58 -22.91 39.79
CA SER A 124 12.50 -24.25 39.22
C SER A 124 12.83 -24.23 37.73
N VAL A 125 13.93 -24.89 37.37
CA VAL A 125 14.41 -25.08 35.99
C VAL A 125 13.33 -25.74 35.12
N GLU A 126 12.61 -26.74 35.63
CA GLU A 126 11.54 -27.41 34.88
C GLU A 126 10.38 -26.48 34.51
N LYS A 127 9.94 -25.61 35.43
CA LYS A 127 8.84 -24.65 35.15
C LYS A 127 9.27 -23.59 34.13
N THR A 128 10.53 -23.17 34.21
CA THR A 128 11.12 -22.22 33.24
C THR A 128 11.23 -22.85 31.84
N VAL A 129 11.66 -24.10 31.76
CA VAL A 129 11.72 -24.84 30.49
C VAL A 129 10.32 -25.05 29.92
N GLN A 130 9.34 -25.45 30.73
CA GLN A 130 7.95 -25.65 30.28
C GLN A 130 7.31 -24.35 29.77
N TRP A 131 7.52 -23.24 30.47
CA TRP A 131 7.06 -21.91 30.04
C TRP A 131 7.65 -21.53 28.68
N ASN A 132 8.97 -21.64 28.53
CA ASN A 132 9.67 -21.22 27.31
C ASN A 132 9.40 -22.11 26.11
N THR A 133 9.17 -23.40 26.31
CA THR A 133 9.01 -24.37 25.21
C THR A 133 7.56 -24.64 24.83
N LYS A 134 6.60 -24.47 25.75
CA LYS A 134 5.21 -24.89 25.53
C LYS A 134 4.21 -23.76 25.72
N ASP A 135 4.21 -23.11 26.88
CA ASP A 135 3.11 -22.22 27.25
C ASP A 135 3.24 -20.84 26.60
N ARG A 136 4.46 -20.27 26.55
CA ARG A 136 4.74 -18.98 25.91
C ARG A 136 4.50 -19.01 24.39
N PRO A 137 5.01 -20.00 23.61
CA PRO A 137 4.70 -20.07 22.18
C PRO A 137 3.20 -20.26 21.90
N LEU A 138 2.49 -21.02 22.73
CA LEU A 138 1.05 -21.26 22.57
C LEU A 138 0.25 -19.97 22.77
N LEU A 139 0.61 -19.15 23.76
CA LEU A 139 -0.11 -17.90 24.03
C LEU A 139 0.18 -16.84 22.95
N VAL A 140 1.44 -16.71 22.50
CA VAL A 140 1.81 -15.84 21.37
C VAL A 140 1.06 -16.26 20.10
N LYS A 141 0.93 -17.57 19.86
CA LYS A 141 0.15 -18.11 18.74
C LYS A 141 -1.33 -17.72 18.84
N LYS A 142 -1.97 -17.89 20.01
CA LYS A 142 -3.37 -17.48 20.22
C LYS A 142 -3.59 -15.99 20.00
N THR A 143 -2.70 -15.13 20.49
CA THR A 143 -2.80 -13.67 20.28
C THR A 143 -2.67 -13.32 18.80
N ARG A 144 -1.76 -13.95 18.06
CA ARG A 144 -1.61 -13.74 16.61
C ARG A 144 -2.85 -14.22 15.84
N GLU A 145 -3.38 -15.40 16.17
CA GLU A 145 -4.56 -15.95 15.52
C GLU A 145 -5.81 -15.09 15.74
N TYR A 146 -6.00 -14.57 16.95
CA TYR A 146 -7.08 -13.65 17.26
C TYR A 146 -6.95 -12.33 16.47
N ALA A 147 -5.76 -11.71 16.49
CA ALA A 147 -5.51 -10.47 15.75
C ALA A 147 -5.71 -10.64 14.23
N GLN A 148 -5.27 -11.76 13.67
CA GLN A 148 -5.47 -12.07 12.25
C GLN A 148 -6.96 -12.23 11.93
N THR A 149 -7.69 -13.01 12.74
CA THR A 149 -9.11 -13.30 12.50
C THR A 149 -9.95 -12.03 12.52
N GLU A 150 -9.73 -11.14 13.48
CA GLU A 150 -10.45 -9.86 13.54
C GLU A 150 -10.00 -8.90 12.44
N SER A 151 -8.71 -8.89 12.08
CA SER A 151 -8.20 -8.10 10.95
C SER A 151 -8.84 -8.50 9.62
N ASP A 152 -9.04 -9.81 9.40
CA ASP A 152 -9.68 -10.34 8.20
C ASP A 152 -11.16 -9.92 8.09
N VAL A 153 -11.81 -9.59 9.22
CA VAL A 153 -13.18 -9.07 9.26
C VAL A 153 -13.23 -7.55 9.10
N ILE A 154 -12.25 -6.83 9.68
CA ILE A 154 -12.23 -5.36 9.73
C ILE A 154 -11.74 -4.75 8.40
N LEU A 155 -10.67 -5.28 7.80
CA LEU A 155 -10.06 -4.71 6.59
C LEU A 155 -10.98 -4.64 5.38
N PRO A 156 -11.77 -5.67 5.04
CA PRO A 156 -12.72 -5.59 3.92
C PRO A 156 -13.75 -4.47 4.11
N ARG A 157 -14.23 -4.27 5.34
CA ARG A 157 -15.21 -3.23 5.65
C ARG A 157 -14.62 -1.82 5.53
N ILE A 158 -13.36 -1.64 5.93
CA ILE A 158 -12.64 -0.37 5.74
C ILE A 158 -12.47 -0.07 4.24
N ASN A 159 -12.15 -1.08 3.43
CA ASN A 159 -12.01 -0.92 1.99
C ASN A 159 -13.35 -0.59 1.31
N ASP A 160 -14.45 -1.21 1.75
CA ASP A 160 -15.80 -0.90 1.28
C ASP A 160 -16.16 0.56 1.61
N LEU A 161 -15.93 1.00 2.84
CA LEU A 161 -16.16 2.39 3.25
C LEU A 161 -15.33 3.38 2.42
N SER A 162 -14.03 3.13 2.26
CA SER A 162 -13.16 3.96 1.42
C SER A 162 -13.68 4.10 -0.02
N PHE A 163 -14.21 3.02 -0.60
CA PHE A 163 -14.84 3.06 -1.90
C PHE A 163 -16.11 3.93 -1.93
N TYR A 164 -16.99 3.82 -0.93
CA TYR A 164 -18.19 4.67 -0.85
C TYR A 164 -17.82 6.17 -0.78
N TYR A 165 -16.74 6.53 -0.07
CA TYR A 165 -16.26 7.92 -0.06
C TYR A 165 -15.69 8.38 -1.40
N GLN A 166 -14.90 7.55 -2.08
CA GLN A 166 -14.39 7.88 -3.41
C GLN A 166 -15.52 8.07 -4.42
N LEU A 167 -16.58 7.26 -4.28
CA LEU A 167 -17.77 7.35 -5.09
C LEU A 167 -18.52 8.66 -4.81
N ASP A 168 -18.81 8.95 -3.54
CA ASP A 168 -19.47 10.19 -3.12
C ASP A 168 -18.71 11.43 -3.60
N GLU A 169 -17.38 11.42 -3.46
CA GLU A 169 -16.53 12.49 -3.95
C GLU A 169 -16.62 12.67 -5.48
N ALA A 170 -16.64 11.57 -6.25
CA ALA A 170 -16.78 11.62 -7.70
C ALA A 170 -18.14 12.22 -8.14
N PHE A 171 -19.21 11.94 -7.38
CA PHE A 171 -20.54 12.53 -7.61
C PHE A 171 -20.58 14.02 -7.27
N ASN A 172 -20.00 14.41 -6.14
CA ASN A 172 -19.90 15.81 -5.71
C ASN A 172 -19.06 16.66 -6.69
N GLN A 173 -18.10 16.03 -7.38
CA GLN A 173 -17.29 16.69 -8.41
C GLN A 173 -17.97 16.75 -9.79
N HIS A 174 -19.19 16.23 -9.97
CA HIS A 174 -19.92 16.16 -11.25
C HIS A 174 -19.04 15.67 -12.42
N SER A 175 -18.04 14.85 -12.13
CA SER A 175 -17.12 14.35 -13.13
C SER A 175 -17.68 13.06 -13.69
N VAL A 176 -18.48 13.17 -14.74
CA VAL A 176 -18.99 11.99 -15.46
C VAL A 176 -17.82 11.14 -16.01
N LYS A 177 -16.65 11.75 -16.21
CA LYS A 177 -15.40 11.04 -16.52
C LYS A 177 -14.95 10.10 -15.40
N LEU A 178 -15.10 10.51 -14.13
CA LEU A 178 -14.80 9.68 -12.95
C LEU A 178 -15.84 8.58 -12.76
N VAL A 179 -17.12 8.86 -13.03
CA VAL A 179 -18.20 7.85 -12.98
C VAL A 179 -17.90 6.65 -13.88
N ARG A 180 -17.33 6.87 -15.07
CA ARG A 180 -16.91 5.79 -15.99
C ARG A 180 -15.88 4.85 -15.34
N GLU A 181 -15.00 5.36 -14.49
CA GLU A 181 -13.92 4.57 -13.87
C GLU A 181 -14.44 3.60 -12.81
N PHE A 182 -15.67 3.80 -12.33
CA PHE A 182 -16.30 2.96 -11.30
C PHE A 182 -17.31 1.95 -11.85
N MET A 183 -17.54 1.91 -13.17
CA MET A 183 -18.49 1.01 -13.83
C MET A 183 -17.79 0.11 -14.84
N SER A 184 -18.39 -1.05 -15.14
CA SER A 184 -18.03 -1.75 -16.37
C SER A 184 -18.41 -0.90 -17.59
N GLU A 185 -17.73 -1.13 -18.70
CA GLU A 185 -17.98 -0.37 -19.94
C GLU A 185 -19.43 -0.57 -20.42
N GLU A 186 -19.95 -1.79 -20.30
CA GLU A 186 -21.33 -2.14 -20.64
C GLU A 186 -22.35 -1.40 -19.76
N CYS A 187 -22.10 -1.30 -18.45
CA CYS A 187 -23.00 -0.62 -17.52
C CYS A 187 -23.01 0.90 -17.74
N TYR A 188 -21.84 1.46 -18.03
CA TYR A 188 -21.70 2.86 -18.37
C TYR A 188 -22.45 3.20 -19.67
N TRP A 189 -22.27 2.41 -20.74
CA TRP A 189 -22.95 2.66 -22.01
C TRP A 189 -24.46 2.44 -21.93
N PHE A 190 -24.91 1.45 -21.14
CA PHE A 190 -26.32 1.28 -20.82
C PHE A 190 -26.92 2.55 -20.21
N TRP A 191 -26.25 3.13 -19.20
CA TRP A 191 -26.74 4.32 -18.53
C TRP A 191 -26.81 5.52 -19.48
N VAL A 192 -25.71 5.78 -20.20
CA VAL A 192 -25.61 6.91 -21.13
C VAL A 192 -26.65 6.80 -22.26
N ALA A 193 -26.89 5.60 -22.79
CA ALA A 193 -27.84 5.40 -23.88
C ALA A 193 -29.30 5.63 -23.47
N ASN A 194 -29.69 5.25 -22.25
CA ASN A 194 -31.07 5.33 -21.79
C ASN A 194 -31.41 6.65 -21.10
N PHE A 195 -30.44 7.26 -20.40
CA PHE A 195 -30.70 8.43 -19.54
C PHE A 195 -29.86 9.65 -19.92
N GLY A 196 -28.81 9.49 -20.72
CA GLY A 196 -27.90 10.56 -21.11
C GLY A 196 -26.74 10.78 -20.13
N TYR A 197 -25.75 11.56 -20.58
CA TYR A 197 -24.48 11.74 -19.88
C TYR A 197 -24.57 12.55 -18.57
N ALA A 198 -25.52 13.48 -18.47
CA ALA A 198 -25.66 14.38 -17.31
C ALA A 198 -26.62 13.87 -16.24
N THR A 199 -27.30 12.75 -16.48
CA THR A 199 -28.40 12.28 -15.65
C THR A 199 -27.84 11.43 -14.50
N MET A 200 -28.01 11.91 -13.26
CA MET A 200 -27.54 11.21 -12.05
C MET A 200 -28.60 10.27 -11.47
N GLU A 201 -29.87 10.50 -11.77
CA GLU A 201 -31.01 9.71 -11.32
C GLU A 201 -32.01 9.50 -12.46
N SER A 202 -32.62 8.32 -12.53
CA SER A 202 -33.73 7.98 -13.42
C SER A 202 -34.89 7.44 -12.59
N SER A 203 -36.13 7.50 -13.09
CA SER A 203 -37.21 6.73 -12.46
C SER A 203 -36.96 5.23 -12.61
N TRP A 204 -37.45 4.45 -11.65
CA TRP A 204 -37.38 2.99 -11.69
C TRP A 204 -38.01 2.42 -12.96
N ASP A 205 -39.18 2.94 -13.36
CA ASP A 205 -39.87 2.50 -14.56
C ASP A 205 -39.06 2.75 -15.84
N GLN A 206 -38.43 3.92 -15.96
CA GLN A 206 -37.54 4.23 -17.09
C GLN A 206 -36.32 3.31 -17.08
N PHE A 207 -35.77 3.03 -15.90
CA PHE A 207 -34.63 2.13 -15.75
C PHE A 207 -34.96 0.71 -16.21
N ILE A 208 -36.05 0.14 -15.71
CA ILE A 208 -36.48 -1.22 -16.05
C ILE A 208 -36.88 -1.33 -17.52
N ASN A 209 -37.61 -0.36 -18.07
CA ASN A 209 -37.98 -0.38 -19.49
C ASN A 209 -36.74 -0.36 -20.40
N GLY A 210 -35.76 0.49 -20.09
CA GLY A 210 -34.49 0.53 -20.82
C GLY A 210 -33.69 -0.77 -20.67
N TYR A 211 -33.72 -1.35 -19.46
CA TYR A 211 -33.05 -2.61 -19.16
C TYR A 211 -33.66 -3.79 -19.93
N GLU A 212 -34.98 -3.95 -19.90
CA GLU A 212 -35.68 -5.04 -20.59
C GLU A 212 -35.63 -4.90 -22.11
N LEU A 213 -35.59 -3.66 -22.63
CA LEU A 213 -35.42 -3.40 -24.05
C LEU A 213 -34.08 -3.92 -24.57
N LEU A 214 -33.00 -3.77 -23.79
CA LEU A 214 -31.64 -4.15 -24.21
C LEU A 214 -31.27 -5.59 -23.84
N TYR A 215 -31.75 -6.09 -22.71
CA TYR A 215 -31.33 -7.39 -22.15
C TYR A 215 -32.46 -8.43 -22.11
N GLY A 216 -33.66 -8.09 -22.56
CA GLY A 216 -34.84 -8.95 -22.54
C GLY A 216 -35.61 -8.89 -21.23
N THR A 217 -36.82 -9.46 -21.23
CA THR A 217 -37.72 -9.49 -20.07
C THR A 217 -37.04 -10.11 -18.85
N LEU A 218 -37.11 -9.41 -17.73
CA LEU A 218 -36.53 -9.87 -16.47
C LEU A 218 -37.43 -10.92 -15.81
N ASP A 219 -36.78 -11.91 -15.19
CA ASP A 219 -37.48 -12.78 -14.27
C ASP A 219 -38.01 -11.95 -13.07
N PRO A 220 -39.27 -12.13 -12.63
CA PRO A 220 -39.85 -11.32 -11.55
C PRO A 220 -39.04 -11.34 -10.25
N HIS A 221 -38.35 -12.44 -9.97
CA HIS A 221 -37.50 -12.58 -8.78
C HIS A 221 -36.22 -11.75 -8.90
N VAL A 222 -35.64 -11.68 -10.10
CA VAL A 222 -34.48 -10.82 -10.41
C VAL A 222 -34.90 -9.35 -10.37
N MET A 223 -36.05 -9.01 -10.96
CA MET A 223 -36.59 -7.65 -10.94
C MET A 223 -36.79 -7.14 -9.50
N LYS A 224 -37.42 -7.93 -8.64
CA LYS A 224 -37.61 -7.60 -7.22
C LYS A 224 -36.29 -7.45 -6.46
N SER A 225 -35.29 -8.28 -6.78
CA SER A 225 -33.96 -8.19 -6.16
C SER A 225 -33.23 -6.92 -6.61
N MET A 226 -33.30 -6.60 -7.90
CA MET A 226 -32.77 -5.35 -8.46
C MET A 226 -33.47 -4.13 -7.85
N GLU A 227 -34.79 -4.18 -7.66
CA GLU A 227 -35.56 -3.10 -7.04
C GLU A 227 -35.06 -2.83 -5.62
N GLN A 228 -34.88 -3.88 -4.81
CA GLN A 228 -34.37 -3.76 -3.45
C GLN A 228 -32.94 -3.19 -3.39
N LEU A 229 -32.10 -3.51 -4.37
CA LEU A 229 -30.71 -3.07 -4.42
C LEU A 229 -30.54 -1.65 -5.00
N LEU A 230 -31.32 -1.31 -6.02
CA LEU A 230 -31.12 -0.15 -6.85
C LEU A 230 -32.16 0.94 -6.62
N CYS A 231 -33.41 0.57 -6.34
CA CYS A 231 -34.52 1.51 -6.26
C CYS A 231 -34.57 2.19 -4.88
N GLN A 232 -34.77 3.50 -4.89
CA GLN A 232 -35.16 4.27 -3.72
C GLN A 232 -36.16 5.34 -4.12
N ASP A 233 -37.27 5.43 -3.40
CA ASP A 233 -38.27 6.48 -3.65
C ASP A 233 -38.70 6.52 -5.14
N ASN A 234 -38.83 5.33 -5.74
CA ASN A 234 -39.12 5.09 -7.15
C ASN A 234 -38.07 5.62 -8.15
N LYS A 235 -36.82 5.77 -7.71
CA LYS A 235 -35.69 6.23 -8.51
C LYS A 235 -34.49 5.30 -8.41
N VAL A 236 -33.66 5.31 -9.44
CA VAL A 236 -32.33 4.69 -9.46
C VAL A 236 -31.30 5.77 -9.67
N SER A 237 -30.28 5.82 -8.82
CA SER A 237 -29.11 6.67 -9.05
C SER A 237 -27.95 5.89 -9.67
N VAL A 238 -27.11 6.58 -10.45
CA VAL A 238 -25.86 5.99 -10.97
C VAL A 238 -25.00 5.42 -9.83
N ALA A 239 -24.96 6.10 -8.69
CA ALA A 239 -24.20 5.68 -7.52
C ALA A 239 -24.64 4.30 -7.03
N ARG A 240 -25.95 4.10 -6.91
CA ARG A 240 -26.53 2.80 -6.50
C ARG A 240 -26.25 1.71 -7.52
N LEU A 241 -26.28 2.05 -8.81
CA LEU A 241 -25.94 1.12 -9.88
C LEU A 241 -24.46 0.68 -9.84
N ILE A 242 -23.55 1.61 -9.58
CA ILE A 242 -22.12 1.34 -9.36
C ILE A 242 -21.93 0.41 -8.15
N ILE A 243 -22.55 0.73 -7.02
CA ILE A 243 -22.44 -0.05 -5.79
C ILE A 243 -22.93 -1.48 -6.01
N ALA A 244 -24.10 -1.63 -6.66
CA ALA A 244 -24.68 -2.93 -6.94
C ALA A 244 -23.82 -3.76 -7.89
N THR A 245 -23.35 -3.17 -9.00
CA THR A 245 -22.48 -3.90 -9.95
C THR A 245 -21.19 -4.37 -9.28
N ARG A 246 -20.55 -3.55 -8.44
CA ARG A 246 -19.34 -3.93 -7.71
C ARG A 246 -19.59 -5.05 -6.69
N LYS A 247 -20.67 -4.96 -5.90
CA LYS A 247 -21.08 -6.02 -4.96
C LYS A 247 -21.30 -7.36 -5.66
N HIS A 248 -21.70 -7.33 -6.93
CA HIS A 248 -21.88 -8.50 -7.77
C HIS A 248 -20.69 -8.75 -8.72
N SER A 249 -19.45 -8.47 -8.28
CA SER A 249 -18.22 -8.76 -9.03
C SER A 249 -18.16 -8.10 -10.42
N ASN A 250 -18.64 -6.87 -10.53
CA ASN A 250 -18.77 -6.12 -11.78
C ASN A 250 -19.62 -6.82 -12.85
N GLN A 251 -20.54 -7.71 -12.44
CA GLN A 251 -21.47 -8.34 -13.37
C GLN A 251 -22.53 -7.34 -13.81
N PHE A 252 -22.46 -6.97 -15.08
CA PHE A 252 -23.51 -6.27 -15.80
C PHE A 252 -23.58 -6.84 -17.23
N PRO A 253 -24.75 -7.21 -17.76
CA PRO A 253 -26.07 -7.14 -17.14
C PRO A 253 -26.20 -8.05 -15.92
N PHE A 254 -27.04 -7.62 -14.98
CA PHE A 254 -27.56 -8.40 -13.87
C PHE A 254 -28.28 -9.66 -14.39
N THR A 255 -27.61 -10.82 -14.29
CA THR A 255 -28.20 -12.12 -14.65
C THR A 255 -28.63 -12.90 -13.40
N LYS A 256 -29.30 -14.04 -13.58
CA LYS A 256 -30.12 -14.84 -12.61
C LYS A 256 -29.62 -15.08 -11.17
N ASN A 257 -28.46 -14.59 -10.73
CA ASN A 257 -27.81 -14.93 -9.45
C ASN A 257 -27.67 -13.78 -8.42
N ILE A 258 -28.49 -12.72 -8.48
CA ILE A 258 -28.32 -11.53 -7.61
C ILE A 258 -28.87 -11.72 -6.19
N GLY A 259 -29.78 -12.67 -5.98
CA GLY A 259 -30.50 -12.83 -4.71
C GLY A 259 -29.76 -13.54 -3.57
N SER A 260 -28.48 -13.91 -3.70
CA SER A 260 -27.78 -14.69 -2.66
C SER A 260 -26.86 -13.89 -1.72
N SER A 261 -26.71 -12.57 -1.93
CA SER A 261 -25.79 -11.74 -1.13
C SER A 261 -26.50 -10.58 -0.43
N SER A 262 -26.81 -10.79 0.86
CA SER A 262 -27.45 -9.86 1.81
C SER A 262 -26.82 -8.45 1.86
N LEU A 263 -27.58 -7.37 1.60
CA LEU A 263 -27.22 -6.01 2.03
C LEU A 263 -28.44 -5.05 2.14
N SER A 264 -28.50 -4.34 3.27
CA SER A 264 -29.54 -3.37 3.69
C SER A 264 -28.99 -1.92 3.57
N THR A 265 -29.76 -0.93 3.08
CA THR A 265 -29.29 0.47 2.90
C THR A 265 -30.35 1.55 3.22
N THR A 266 -29.90 2.71 3.74
CA THR A 266 -30.62 3.98 4.02
C THR A 266 -29.80 5.19 3.47
N SER A 267 -30.43 6.33 3.08
CA SER A 267 -29.85 7.39 2.19
C SER A 267 -29.81 8.83 2.75
N VAL A 268 -28.94 9.73 2.24
CA VAL A 268 -29.05 11.23 2.22
C VAL A 268 -28.15 11.88 1.11
N ALA A 269 -28.33 13.18 0.76
CA ALA A 269 -27.97 13.99 -0.45
C ALA A 269 -26.73 14.97 -0.36
N PRO A 270 -26.30 15.72 -1.44
CA PRO A 270 -24.94 16.36 -1.57
C PRO A 270 -24.82 17.93 -1.67
N GLU A 271 -23.60 18.47 -1.44
CA GLU A 271 -23.17 19.91 -1.49
C GLU A 271 -21.88 20.19 -2.36
N THR A 272 -21.54 21.48 -2.58
CA THR A 272 -20.77 22.09 -3.71
C THR A 272 -19.22 22.14 -3.69
N LYS A 273 -18.62 22.21 -4.90
CA LYS A 273 -17.20 22.39 -5.27
C LYS A 273 -16.61 23.76 -4.86
N ASP A 274 -15.73 23.83 -3.86
CA ASP A 274 -14.45 24.60 -4.00
C ASP A 274 -13.48 24.53 -2.80
N GLN A 275 -13.65 23.63 -1.84
CA GLN A 275 -12.67 23.47 -0.77
C GLN A 275 -12.33 22.00 -0.62
N MET A 276 -11.24 21.58 -1.26
CA MET A 276 -10.56 20.37 -0.80
C MET A 276 -10.24 20.59 0.67
N SER A 277 -10.86 19.79 1.53
CA SER A 277 -10.72 19.94 2.98
C SER A 277 -9.25 19.95 3.36
N GLU A 278 -8.92 20.72 4.39
CA GLU A 278 -7.57 20.80 4.94
C GLU A 278 -7.03 19.43 5.31
N GLU A 279 -7.90 18.55 5.80
CA GLU A 279 -7.62 17.13 6.10
C GLU A 279 -7.13 16.37 4.87
N LYS A 280 -7.83 16.48 3.72
CA LYS A 280 -7.41 15.81 2.50
C LYS A 280 -6.07 16.37 1.98
N ARG A 281 -5.83 17.68 2.11
CA ARG A 281 -4.53 18.28 1.78
C ARG A 281 -3.42 17.72 2.68
N MET A 282 -3.70 17.52 3.96
CA MET A 282 -2.76 16.95 4.93
C MET A 282 -2.42 15.50 4.60
N GLN A 283 -3.42 14.66 4.30
CA GLN A 283 -3.21 13.26 3.89
C GLN A 283 -2.36 13.15 2.62
N LEU A 284 -2.64 13.98 1.61
CA LEU A 284 -1.84 14.02 0.38
C LEU A 284 -0.39 14.47 0.64
N THR A 285 -0.20 15.37 1.60
CA THR A 285 1.12 15.80 2.05
C THR A 285 1.86 14.66 2.73
N GLU A 286 1.22 13.95 3.65
CA GLU A 286 1.81 12.79 4.33
C GLU A 286 2.21 11.70 3.35
N MET A 287 1.35 11.35 2.39
CA MET A 287 1.69 10.38 1.35
C MET A 287 2.93 10.79 0.52
N ALA A 288 3.02 12.06 0.15
CA ALA A 288 4.18 12.59 -0.57
C ALA A 288 5.45 12.55 0.30
N MET A 289 5.34 12.93 1.58
CA MET A 289 6.47 12.92 2.51
C MET A 289 6.95 11.50 2.86
N GLU A 290 6.05 10.54 3.04
CA GLU A 290 6.40 9.13 3.22
C GLU A 290 7.18 8.59 2.01
N LEU A 291 6.78 8.98 0.80
CA LEU A 291 7.48 8.57 -0.41
C LEU A 291 8.90 9.16 -0.44
N VAL A 292 9.05 10.43 -0.05
CA VAL A 292 10.35 11.11 0.09
C VAL A 292 11.23 10.41 1.11
N GLU A 293 10.67 10.05 2.27
CA GLU A 293 11.37 9.33 3.33
C GLU A 293 11.82 7.94 2.87
N LYS A 294 10.92 7.15 2.26
CA LYS A 294 11.23 5.82 1.73
C LYS A 294 12.35 5.84 0.70
N PHE A 295 12.44 6.88 -0.13
CA PHE A 295 13.54 7.02 -1.08
C PHE A 295 14.86 7.41 -0.42
N SER A 296 14.78 8.14 0.68
CA SER A 296 15.93 8.61 1.46
C SER A 296 16.46 7.56 2.42
N ASP A 297 15.74 6.46 2.62
CA ASP A 297 16.17 5.34 3.47
C ASP A 297 17.46 4.69 2.96
N VAL A 298 18.31 4.29 3.91
CA VAL A 298 19.58 3.57 3.71
C VAL A 298 19.36 2.32 2.87
N LYS A 299 18.23 1.63 3.03
CA LYS A 299 17.91 0.45 2.24
C LYS A 299 17.77 0.79 0.75
N MET A 300 17.03 1.85 0.42
CA MET A 300 16.91 2.32 -0.96
C MET A 300 18.26 2.79 -1.50
N GLY A 301 19.05 3.50 -0.69
CA GLY A 301 20.42 3.86 -1.00
C GLY A 301 21.28 2.65 -1.38
N ASN A 302 21.23 1.57 -0.60
CA ASN A 302 21.96 0.33 -0.86
C ASN A 302 21.49 -0.38 -2.14
N HIS A 303 20.19 -0.33 -2.45
CA HIS A 303 19.67 -0.84 -3.72
C HIS A 303 20.22 -0.04 -4.90
N LEU A 304 20.20 1.29 -4.84
CA LEU A 304 20.77 2.15 -5.88
C LEU A 304 22.27 1.90 -6.06
N VAL A 305 23.03 1.83 -4.96
CA VAL A 305 24.47 1.53 -4.99
C VAL A 305 24.74 0.17 -5.63
N SER A 306 23.94 -0.85 -5.32
CA SER A 306 24.09 -2.19 -5.91
C SER A 306 23.91 -2.13 -7.44
N ILE A 307 22.88 -1.43 -7.91
CA ILE A 307 22.65 -1.25 -9.35
C ILE A 307 23.81 -0.47 -9.98
N TYR A 308 24.28 0.61 -9.35
CA TYR A 308 25.39 1.40 -9.88
C TYR A 308 26.71 0.60 -9.91
N SER A 309 26.98 -0.22 -8.91
CA SER A 309 28.16 -1.08 -8.89
C SER A 309 28.14 -2.12 -10.00
N TRP A 310 26.95 -2.62 -10.36
CA TRP A 310 26.79 -3.57 -11.48
C TRP A 310 27.26 -2.99 -12.83
N TYR A 311 27.02 -1.69 -13.03
CA TYR A 311 27.42 -0.94 -14.23
C TYR A 311 28.73 -0.17 -14.06
N ARG A 312 29.50 -0.41 -13.00
CA ARG A 312 30.76 0.30 -12.78
C ARG A 312 31.73 0.05 -13.94
N GLY A 313 32.25 1.13 -14.51
CA GLY A 313 33.16 1.09 -15.66
C GLY A 313 32.49 1.16 -17.03
N TYR A 314 31.15 1.16 -17.08
CA TYR A 314 30.39 1.37 -18.32
C TYR A 314 29.96 2.84 -18.45
N ASP A 315 30.07 3.40 -19.65
CA ASP A 315 29.51 4.72 -19.95
C ASP A 315 27.99 4.62 -20.11
N LYS A 316 27.24 5.32 -19.24
CA LYS A 316 25.78 5.39 -19.32
C LYS A 316 25.24 5.96 -20.64
N LYS A 317 26.07 6.65 -21.42
CA LYS A 317 25.72 7.13 -22.78
C LYS A 317 25.82 6.03 -23.83
N ASP A 318 26.63 5.00 -23.60
CA ASP A 318 26.74 3.85 -24.49
C ASP A 318 25.60 2.86 -24.21
N LYS A 319 24.46 3.12 -24.85
CA LYS A 319 23.26 2.29 -24.71
C LYS A 319 23.49 0.83 -25.10
N LYS A 320 24.45 0.55 -25.99
CA LYS A 320 24.75 -0.82 -26.42
C LYS A 320 25.51 -1.56 -25.32
N ALA A 321 26.57 -0.96 -24.78
CA ALA A 321 27.34 -1.56 -23.69
C ALA A 321 26.47 -1.77 -22.44
N MET A 322 25.60 -0.82 -22.10
CA MET A 322 24.63 -0.95 -21.00
C MET A 322 23.68 -2.13 -21.23
N ARG A 323 23.16 -2.31 -22.45
CA ARG A 323 22.28 -3.43 -22.79
C ARG A 323 23.00 -4.78 -22.72
N GLU A 324 24.23 -4.86 -23.22
CA GLU A 324 25.04 -6.08 -23.15
C GLU A 324 25.30 -6.48 -21.70
N ARG A 325 25.64 -5.52 -20.84
CA ARG A 325 25.83 -5.74 -19.41
C ARG A 325 24.54 -6.16 -18.69
N ALA A 326 23.39 -5.64 -19.10
CA ALA A 326 22.09 -6.07 -18.59
C ALA A 326 21.74 -7.51 -19.02
N ASN A 327 22.07 -7.89 -20.26
CA ASN A 327 21.85 -9.26 -20.75
C ASN A 327 22.74 -10.26 -20.00
N GLU A 328 23.98 -9.91 -19.68
CA GLU A 328 24.86 -10.74 -18.84
C GLU A 328 24.23 -11.03 -17.47
N TRP A 329 23.69 -10.00 -16.80
CA TRP A 329 22.93 -10.18 -15.55
C TRP A 329 21.76 -11.15 -15.73
N ALA A 330 20.99 -10.99 -16.80
CA ALA A 330 19.81 -11.79 -17.03
C ALA A 330 20.14 -13.28 -17.29
N GLU A 331 21.23 -13.55 -18.02
CA GLU A 331 21.75 -14.91 -18.20
C GLU A 331 22.23 -15.51 -16.87
N LEU A 332 22.89 -14.74 -16.01
CA LEU A 332 23.28 -15.20 -14.65
C LEU A 332 22.07 -15.56 -13.79
N ILE A 333 20.98 -14.79 -13.84
CA ILE A 333 19.74 -15.13 -13.14
C ILE A 333 19.12 -16.40 -13.69
N LYS A 334 19.13 -16.57 -15.02
CA LYS A 334 18.60 -17.78 -15.68
C LYS A 334 19.41 -19.02 -15.32
N GLU A 335 20.73 -18.92 -15.37
CA GLU A 335 21.68 -19.96 -14.94
C GLU A 335 21.43 -20.32 -13.46
N ARG A 336 21.35 -19.31 -12.58
CA ARG A 336 21.05 -19.50 -11.16
C ARG A 336 19.73 -20.26 -10.94
N ARG A 337 18.65 -19.87 -11.63
CA ARG A 337 17.34 -20.54 -11.52
C ARG A 337 17.41 -22.00 -11.95
N LYS A 338 18.17 -22.30 -13.02
CA LYS A 338 18.39 -23.67 -13.48
C LYS A 338 19.15 -24.48 -12.43
N ILE A 339 20.27 -23.96 -11.90
CA ILE A 339 21.07 -24.61 -10.85
C ILE A 339 20.22 -24.94 -9.63
N LEU A 340 19.41 -23.98 -9.17
CA LEU A 340 18.50 -24.16 -8.03
C LEU A 340 17.39 -25.17 -8.30
N GLY A 341 16.81 -25.17 -9.50
CA GLY A 341 15.82 -26.16 -9.91
C GLY A 341 16.37 -27.58 -9.95
N GLU A 342 17.66 -27.74 -10.23
CA GLU A 342 18.39 -29.01 -10.18
C GLU A 342 18.94 -29.35 -8.78
N ASN A 343 18.68 -28.50 -7.76
CA ASN A 343 19.20 -28.60 -6.39
C ASN A 343 20.73 -28.60 -6.26
N LYS A 344 21.46 -28.07 -7.25
CA LYS A 344 22.95 -28.05 -7.28
C LYS A 344 23.52 -26.78 -6.64
N LYS A 345 23.12 -26.45 -5.41
CA LYS A 345 23.47 -25.18 -4.74
C LYS A 345 24.98 -24.96 -4.66
N GLU A 346 25.77 -26.02 -4.58
CA GLU A 346 27.23 -26.01 -4.58
C GLU A 346 27.86 -25.41 -5.85
N LEU A 347 27.12 -25.33 -6.96
CA LEU A 347 27.58 -24.71 -8.21
C LEU A 347 27.35 -23.20 -8.24
N LEU A 348 26.72 -22.62 -7.21
CA LEU A 348 26.50 -21.18 -7.13
C LEU A 348 27.80 -20.43 -6.88
N GLN A 349 28.27 -19.77 -7.93
CA GLN A 349 29.35 -18.78 -7.86
C GLN A 349 28.87 -17.45 -7.26
N VAL A 350 29.81 -16.67 -6.71
CA VAL A 350 29.58 -15.31 -6.13
C VAL A 350 28.82 -14.39 -7.10
N LYS A 351 29.11 -14.48 -8.40
CA LYS A 351 28.42 -13.70 -9.45
C LYS A 351 26.91 -13.96 -9.52
N HIS A 352 26.43 -15.15 -9.13
CA HIS A 352 25.00 -15.46 -9.10
C HIS A 352 24.31 -14.79 -7.91
N GLU A 353 24.98 -14.72 -6.76
CA GLU A 353 24.47 -14.02 -5.57
C GLU A 353 24.44 -12.51 -5.80
N GLU A 354 25.49 -11.98 -6.45
CA GLU A 354 25.51 -10.59 -6.89
C GLU A 354 24.35 -10.32 -7.85
N ALA A 355 24.14 -11.14 -8.89
CA ALA A 355 23.03 -10.98 -9.83
C ALA A 355 21.66 -10.98 -9.13
N GLU A 356 21.45 -11.87 -8.15
CA GLU A 356 20.21 -11.89 -7.35
C GLU A 356 20.03 -10.61 -6.53
N ARG A 357 21.10 -10.08 -5.93
CA ARG A 357 21.07 -8.79 -5.23
C ARG A 357 20.69 -7.65 -6.17
N ILE A 358 21.21 -7.66 -7.40
CA ILE A 358 20.82 -6.70 -8.44
C ILE A 358 19.34 -6.84 -8.81
N ASP A 359 18.81 -8.06 -8.91
CA ASP A 359 17.40 -8.28 -9.22
C ASP A 359 16.48 -7.75 -8.10
N GLN A 360 16.84 -7.99 -6.84
CA GLN A 360 16.10 -7.43 -5.69
C GLN A 360 16.12 -5.90 -5.71
N ALA A 361 17.29 -5.31 -5.96
CA ALA A 361 17.43 -3.86 -6.07
C ALA A 361 16.60 -3.28 -7.23
N ARG A 362 16.64 -3.92 -8.41
CA ARG A 362 15.85 -3.55 -9.59
C ARG A 362 14.37 -3.47 -9.27
N ARG A 363 13.81 -4.54 -8.65
CA ARG A 363 12.38 -4.59 -8.27
C ARG A 363 12.01 -3.50 -7.27
N ALA A 364 12.85 -3.28 -6.25
CA ALA A 364 12.60 -2.28 -5.21
C ALA A 364 12.57 -0.85 -5.80
N VAL A 365 13.55 -0.52 -6.65
CA VAL A 365 13.61 0.80 -7.30
C VAL A 365 12.46 0.96 -8.30
N TYR A 366 12.13 -0.06 -9.08
CA TYR A 366 10.97 -0.03 -9.99
C TYR A 366 9.67 0.27 -9.24
N PHE A 367 9.41 -0.47 -8.16
CA PHE A 367 8.19 -0.32 -7.36
C PHE A 367 8.10 1.07 -6.71
N PHE A 368 9.23 1.61 -6.25
CA PHE A 368 9.28 2.99 -5.76
C PHE A 368 8.82 4.00 -6.82
N TYR A 369 9.32 3.89 -8.06
CA TYR A 369 8.91 4.81 -9.13
C TYR A 369 7.45 4.59 -9.54
N GLU A 370 6.91 3.38 -9.44
CA GLU A 370 5.48 3.11 -9.64
C GLU A 370 4.61 3.81 -8.58
N GLN A 371 5.03 3.77 -7.31
CA GLN A 371 4.37 4.51 -6.22
C GLN A 371 4.43 6.02 -6.45
N PHE A 372 5.59 6.54 -6.88
CA PHE A 372 5.72 7.96 -7.25
C PHE A 372 4.71 8.37 -8.32
N VAL A 373 4.57 7.60 -9.41
CA VAL A 373 3.60 7.92 -10.47
C VAL A 373 2.18 7.87 -9.93
N THR A 374 1.88 6.90 -9.06
CA THR A 374 0.57 6.80 -8.42
C THR A 374 0.26 8.05 -7.63
N ILE A 375 1.13 8.47 -6.71
CA ILE A 375 0.95 9.66 -5.87
C ILE A 375 0.90 10.94 -6.71
N TRP A 376 1.73 11.04 -7.74
CA TRP A 376 1.75 12.17 -8.67
C TRP A 376 0.42 12.31 -9.43
N ARG A 377 -0.27 11.20 -9.72
CA ARG A 377 -1.57 11.21 -10.41
C ARG A 377 -2.76 11.54 -9.52
N VAL A 378 -2.62 11.47 -8.19
CA VAL A 378 -3.73 11.68 -7.25
C VAL A 378 -4.28 13.12 -7.32
N GLY A 379 -3.47 14.14 -7.55
CA GLY A 379 -3.98 15.50 -7.67
C GLY A 379 -2.93 16.59 -7.86
N GLU A 380 -3.40 17.85 -7.98
CA GLU A 380 -2.51 19.02 -8.11
C GLU A 380 -1.68 19.28 -6.85
N VAL A 381 -2.27 19.11 -5.66
CA VAL A 381 -1.58 19.31 -4.38
C VAL A 381 -0.36 18.41 -4.24
N THR A 382 -0.46 17.11 -4.56
CA THR A 382 0.71 16.22 -4.50
C THR A 382 1.78 16.61 -5.50
N ARG A 383 1.38 17.10 -6.69
CA ARG A 383 2.33 17.59 -7.70
C ARG A 383 3.07 18.85 -7.21
N GLU A 384 2.38 19.77 -6.56
CA GLU A 384 3.00 20.97 -5.99
C GLU A 384 3.98 20.63 -4.86
N ILE A 385 3.61 19.70 -3.98
CA ILE A 385 4.47 19.24 -2.88
C ILE A 385 5.71 18.53 -3.42
N LEU A 386 5.55 17.57 -4.32
CA LEU A 386 6.69 16.86 -4.92
C LEU A 386 7.60 17.81 -5.72
N LYS A 387 7.02 18.86 -6.32
CA LYS A 387 7.78 19.91 -7.01
C LYS A 387 8.54 20.80 -6.04
N SER A 388 7.96 21.16 -4.89
CA SER A 388 8.59 22.05 -3.91
C SER A 388 9.84 21.44 -3.28
N VAL A 389 9.88 20.10 -3.16
CA VAL A 389 11.05 19.35 -2.67
C VAL A 389 11.97 18.81 -3.78
N ASP A 390 11.75 19.19 -5.04
CA ASP A 390 12.46 18.66 -6.23
C ASP A 390 12.60 17.12 -6.23
N PHE A 391 11.48 16.42 -5.99
CA PHE A 391 11.50 14.98 -5.78
C PHE A 391 10.88 14.16 -6.93
N PRO A 392 11.49 13.03 -7.35
CA PRO A 392 12.78 12.48 -6.92
C PRO A 392 14.00 13.17 -7.56
N GLY A 393 13.77 14.27 -8.29
CA GLY A 393 14.80 15.07 -8.95
C GLY A 393 15.18 14.55 -10.33
N LYS A 394 15.53 15.47 -11.25
CA LYS A 394 15.86 15.16 -12.65
C LYS A 394 16.99 14.13 -12.78
N GLY A 395 18.02 14.24 -11.94
CA GLY A 395 19.16 13.34 -11.96
C GLY A 395 18.75 11.89 -11.68
N ARG A 396 17.96 11.67 -10.62
CA ARG A 396 17.53 10.34 -10.20
C ARG A 396 16.60 9.70 -11.21
N MET A 397 15.67 10.47 -11.80
CA MET A 397 14.81 9.96 -12.87
C MET A 397 15.62 9.51 -14.09
N ARG A 398 16.65 10.27 -14.49
CA ARG A 398 17.55 9.84 -15.57
C ARG A 398 18.34 8.59 -15.19
N ASP A 399 18.80 8.49 -13.95
CA ASP A 399 19.50 7.30 -13.48
C ASP A 399 18.58 6.07 -13.49
N PHE A 400 17.32 6.21 -13.09
CA PHE A 400 16.32 5.14 -13.21
C PHE A 400 16.17 4.65 -14.66
N LEU A 401 16.01 5.59 -15.61
CA LEU A 401 15.93 5.26 -17.03
C LEU A 401 17.21 4.61 -17.57
N ASN A 402 18.39 5.07 -17.13
CA ASN A 402 19.67 4.59 -17.66
C ASN A 402 20.12 3.26 -17.07
N TYR A 403 19.77 2.98 -15.81
CA TYR A 403 20.29 1.82 -15.08
C TYR A 403 19.25 0.71 -14.86
N VAL A 404 17.97 1.06 -14.64
CA VAL A 404 16.91 0.08 -14.36
C VAL A 404 16.24 -0.38 -15.64
N ALA A 405 15.94 0.53 -16.58
CA ALA A 405 15.25 0.17 -17.82
C ALA A 405 15.97 -0.91 -18.64
N PRO A 406 17.32 -0.90 -18.79
CA PRO A 406 18.01 -1.98 -19.49
C PRO A 406 17.87 -3.34 -18.79
N LEU A 407 17.82 -3.37 -17.45
CA LEU A 407 17.63 -4.61 -16.68
C LEU A 407 16.22 -5.16 -16.87
N ASP A 408 15.19 -4.31 -16.86
CA ASP A 408 13.81 -4.74 -17.14
C ASP A 408 13.65 -5.26 -18.57
N GLN A 409 14.29 -4.59 -19.52
CA GLN A 409 14.33 -5.04 -20.91
C GLN A 409 14.99 -6.43 -21.02
N ALA A 410 16.15 -6.62 -20.38
CA ALA A 410 16.84 -7.91 -20.35
C ALA A 410 16.00 -8.99 -19.64
N ASN A 411 15.33 -8.66 -18.53
CA ASN A 411 14.42 -9.58 -17.85
C ASN A 411 13.30 -10.08 -18.77
N PHE A 412 12.70 -9.19 -19.57
CA PHE A 412 11.67 -9.60 -20.52
C PHE A 412 12.21 -10.52 -21.62
N TYR A 413 13.27 -10.12 -22.31
CA TYR A 413 13.74 -10.87 -23.49
C TYR A 413 14.52 -12.14 -23.14
N VAL A 414 15.27 -12.15 -22.04
CA VAL A 414 16.19 -13.25 -21.69
C VAL A 414 15.59 -14.23 -20.68
N ILE A 415 14.98 -13.69 -19.61
CA ILE A 415 14.45 -14.50 -18.51
C ILE A 415 13.04 -14.99 -18.82
N ILE A 416 12.14 -14.09 -19.24
CA ILE A 416 10.75 -14.45 -19.59
C ILE A 416 10.68 -15.12 -20.97
N GLY A 417 11.64 -14.81 -21.86
CA GLY A 417 11.69 -15.37 -23.22
C GLY A 417 10.73 -14.69 -24.19
N GLY A 418 10.47 -13.40 -24.00
CA GLY A 418 9.71 -12.59 -24.96
C GLY A 418 10.32 -12.69 -26.36
N SER A 419 9.48 -12.87 -27.39
CA SER A 419 9.95 -13.01 -28.77
C SER A 419 10.61 -11.72 -29.22
N LYS A 420 11.83 -11.83 -29.75
CA LYS A 420 12.46 -10.71 -30.46
C LYS A 420 11.85 -10.58 -31.87
N GLY A 421 10.69 -9.96 -31.99
CA GLY A 421 10.03 -9.79 -33.29
C GLY A 421 10.86 -8.87 -34.20
N LYS A 422 10.78 -9.06 -35.52
CA LYS A 422 11.46 -8.16 -36.49
C LYS A 422 10.91 -6.71 -36.46
N ASP A 423 9.83 -6.47 -35.72
CA ASP A 423 9.23 -5.15 -35.42
C ASP A 423 9.64 -4.56 -34.04
N ASP A 424 10.58 -5.18 -33.33
CA ASP A 424 11.04 -4.85 -31.95
C ASP A 424 11.62 -3.44 -31.74
N GLU A 425 11.75 -2.63 -32.79
CA GLU A 425 12.00 -1.19 -32.62
C GLU A 425 10.75 -0.44 -32.13
N LYS A 426 9.57 -1.05 -32.23
CA LYS A 426 8.32 -0.55 -31.64
C LYS A 426 8.13 -1.16 -30.26
N LYS A 427 8.17 -0.29 -29.25
CA LYS A 427 7.55 -0.22 -27.90
C LYS A 427 6.73 -1.40 -27.27
N ASP A 428 6.67 -2.60 -27.83
CA ASP A 428 5.62 -3.58 -27.51
C ASP A 428 5.78 -4.27 -26.15
N TYR A 429 6.95 -4.19 -25.52
CA TYR A 429 7.09 -4.51 -24.08
C TYR A 429 7.94 -3.48 -23.34
N ARG A 430 7.41 -2.27 -23.26
CA ARG A 430 7.92 -1.25 -22.35
C ARG A 430 6.85 -0.93 -21.30
N PRO A 431 7.11 -1.16 -20.00
CA PRO A 431 6.17 -0.71 -18.97
C PRO A 431 5.85 0.79 -19.12
N LYS A 432 4.56 1.15 -19.03
CA LYS A 432 4.06 2.53 -19.16
C LYS A 432 4.75 3.52 -18.21
N LEU A 433 5.30 3.01 -17.11
CA LEU A 433 6.12 3.76 -16.15
C LEU A 433 7.27 4.51 -16.85
N TYR A 434 7.97 3.87 -17.78
CA TYR A 434 9.12 4.46 -18.46
C TYR A 434 8.73 5.60 -19.40
N ASP A 435 7.64 5.42 -20.16
CA ASP A 435 7.09 6.47 -21.03
C ASP A 435 6.65 7.69 -20.21
N PHE A 436 6.04 7.46 -19.05
CA PHE A 436 5.67 8.53 -18.12
C PHE A 436 6.91 9.28 -17.62
N MET A 437 7.97 8.59 -17.23
CA MET A 437 9.20 9.23 -16.73
C MET A 437 9.87 10.12 -17.79
N GLU A 438 9.93 9.66 -19.04
CA GLU A 438 10.49 10.44 -20.14
C GLU A 438 9.66 11.69 -20.44
N MET A 439 8.33 11.52 -20.48
CA MET A 439 7.40 12.65 -20.65
C MET A 439 7.59 13.67 -19.51
N TYR A 440 7.63 13.20 -18.26
CA TYR A 440 7.77 14.09 -17.11
C TYR A 440 9.11 14.82 -17.09
N LEU A 441 10.22 14.13 -17.41
CA LEU A 441 11.53 14.78 -17.57
C LEU A 441 11.51 15.87 -18.64
N THR A 442 10.83 15.62 -19.77
CA THR A 442 10.69 16.59 -20.85
C THR A 442 9.96 17.86 -20.38
N ILE A 443 8.87 17.69 -19.64
CA ILE A 443 8.11 18.81 -19.03
C ILE A 443 9.01 19.62 -18.10
N LEU A 444 9.76 18.96 -17.22
CA LEU A 444 10.65 19.64 -16.27
C LEU A 444 11.83 20.35 -16.97
N GLU A 445 12.28 19.85 -18.12
CA GLU A 445 13.30 20.49 -18.95
C GLU A 445 12.77 21.74 -19.66
N GLN A 446 11.54 21.69 -20.19
CA GLN A 446 10.87 22.84 -20.79
C GLN A 446 10.66 23.97 -19.78
N GLN A 447 10.10 23.65 -18.60
CA GLN A 447 9.90 24.63 -17.51
C GLN A 447 11.22 25.29 -17.07
N SER A 448 12.33 24.55 -17.09
CA SER A 448 13.64 25.09 -16.73
C SER A 448 14.25 25.99 -17.80
N LYS A 449 13.85 25.87 -19.06
CA LYS A 449 14.29 26.76 -20.15
C LYS A 449 13.50 28.07 -20.11
N GLU A 450 12.18 27.98 -19.98
CA GLU A 450 11.28 29.15 -19.86
C GLU A 450 11.68 30.06 -18.70
N HIS A 451 12.03 29.48 -17.55
CA HIS A 451 12.43 30.27 -16.39
C HIS A 451 13.76 31.03 -16.61
N LYS A 452 14.69 30.48 -17.39
CA LYS A 452 15.98 31.13 -17.72
C LYS A 452 15.82 32.27 -18.73
N GLU A 453 14.93 32.11 -19.69
CA GLU A 453 14.65 33.16 -20.69
C GLU A 453 14.03 34.40 -20.05
N HIS A 454 13.15 34.22 -19.06
CA HIS A 454 12.58 35.32 -18.28
C HIS A 454 13.60 36.03 -17.38
N THR A 455 14.58 35.32 -16.82
CA THR A 455 15.63 35.95 -15.98
C THR A 455 16.71 36.65 -16.79
N THR A 456 16.89 36.31 -18.07
CA THR A 456 17.92 36.94 -18.93
C THR A 456 17.38 38.17 -19.67
N SER A 457 16.06 38.37 -19.68
CA SER A 457 15.40 39.50 -20.35
C SER A 457 15.12 40.69 -19.41
N GLN A 458 15.47 40.57 -18.13
CA GLN A 458 15.47 41.63 -17.11
C GLN A 458 16.91 42.06 -16.85
#